data_AF-A0A8X6UU72-F1
#
_entry.id   AF-A0A8X6UU72-F1
#
_cell.length_a   1.000
_cell.length_b   1.000
_cell.length_c   1.000
_cell.angle_alpha   90.00
_cell.angle_beta   90.00
_cell.angle_gamma   90.00
#
_symmetry.space_group_name_H-M   'P 1'
#
loop_
_entity.id
_entity.type
_entity.pdbx_description
1 polymer ?
#
loop_
_entity_poly.entity_id
_entity_poly.type
_entity_poly.pdbx_seq_one_letter_code
_entity_poly.pdbx_strand_id
1 'polypeptide(L)'
;MGLKLMKINVFAESMRNSAEILKPFGVYLFEILRDDKEYLITDRIITPSFVTICAVQIALIDVMSHLNIKPDGIVGHSTGEIASAYADGCLTAKEALICAFHKGQAMEKANLPEGRTAAVDPKPRSKRWISTSYVENEWNRPECKEAGSEYFVNNMISSVYFNNAIKKIPRDAVIIEIGPHFLLLSILKRTIGSDASYIGLMKKNEKDNLQFFMNSLGR
;
A
#
# COMPACT_ATOMS: atom_id res chain seq x y z
N MET A 1 10.30 -9.65 -5.18
CA MET A 1 10.14 -8.18 -5.41
C MET A 1 11.11 -7.39 -4.52
N GLY A 2 11.63 -6.23 -4.91
CA GLY A 2 12.34 -5.32 -3.98
C GLY A 2 13.72 -5.74 -3.44
N LEU A 3 14.20 -6.97 -3.69
CA LEU A 3 15.46 -7.48 -3.12
C LEU A 3 16.68 -6.59 -3.42
N LYS A 4 16.74 -5.94 -4.60
CA LYS A 4 17.82 -5.01 -4.93
C LYS A 4 17.81 -3.72 -4.10
N LEU A 5 16.64 -3.27 -3.65
CA LEU A 5 16.50 -2.08 -2.80
C LEU A 5 16.98 -2.36 -1.36
N MET A 6 17.20 -3.62 -0.97
CA MET A 6 17.79 -3.97 0.34
C MET A 6 19.22 -3.43 0.52
N LYS A 7 19.85 -2.88 -0.52
CA LYS A 7 21.10 -2.12 -0.42
C LYS A 7 20.92 -0.73 0.20
N ILE A 8 19.68 -0.22 0.27
CA ILE A 8 19.31 1.01 0.96
C ILE A 8 18.99 0.63 2.40
N ASN A 9 19.76 1.14 3.37
CA ASN A 9 19.67 0.73 4.77
C ASN A 9 18.26 0.91 5.36
N VAL A 10 17.63 2.07 5.12
CA VAL A 10 16.27 2.38 5.61
C VAL A 10 15.24 1.39 5.05
N PHE A 11 15.31 1.11 3.75
CA PHE A 11 14.44 0.12 3.11
C PHE A 11 14.65 -1.28 3.72
N ALA A 12 15.92 -1.67 3.89
CA ALA A 12 16.27 -2.98 4.43
C ALA A 12 15.82 -3.17 5.87
N GLU A 13 15.97 -2.15 6.72
CA GLU A 13 15.51 -2.14 8.09
C GLU A 13 13.98 -2.26 8.17
N SER A 14 13.26 -1.47 7.39
CA SER A 14 11.79 -1.52 7.31
C SER A 14 11.29 -2.90 6.85
N MET A 15 11.92 -3.49 5.84
CA MET A 15 11.58 -4.84 5.37
C MET A 15 11.87 -5.93 6.42
N ARG A 16 12.97 -5.81 7.18
CA ARG A 16 13.28 -6.75 8.27
C ARG A 16 12.28 -6.61 9.42
N ASN A 17 11.93 -5.38 9.81
CA ASN A 17 10.89 -5.13 10.80
C ASN A 17 9.55 -5.73 10.36
N SER A 18 9.19 -5.55 9.09
CA SER A 18 7.98 -6.16 8.50
C SER A 18 8.01 -7.69 8.57
N ALA A 19 9.16 -8.31 8.30
CA ALA A 19 9.33 -9.76 8.41
C ALA A 19 9.15 -10.25 9.86
N GLU A 20 9.71 -9.55 10.86
CA GLU A 20 9.54 -9.92 12.27
C GLU A 20 8.09 -9.76 12.75
N ILE A 21 7.38 -8.72 12.29
CA ILE A 21 5.94 -8.53 12.57
C ILE A 21 5.10 -9.68 12.02
N LEU A 22 5.44 -10.18 10.83
CA LEU A 22 4.69 -11.21 10.10
C LEU A 22 5.02 -12.64 10.55
N LYS A 23 6.20 -12.84 11.15
CA LYS A 23 6.70 -14.15 11.59
C LYS A 23 5.74 -14.91 12.53
N PRO A 24 5.10 -14.30 13.55
CA PRO A 24 4.10 -14.97 14.39
C PRO A 24 2.86 -15.47 13.65
N PHE A 25 2.58 -14.94 12.45
CA PHE A 25 1.46 -15.33 11.60
C PHE A 25 1.85 -16.45 10.61
N GLY A 26 3.06 -17.00 10.72
CA GLY A 26 3.57 -18.03 9.80
C GLY A 26 3.89 -17.49 8.41
N VAL A 27 4.21 -16.20 8.29
CA VAL A 27 4.56 -15.55 7.03
C VAL A 27 6.05 -15.21 7.03
N TYR A 28 6.83 -15.95 6.25
CA TYR A 28 8.27 -15.70 6.09
C TYR A 28 8.54 -14.83 4.85
N LEU A 29 8.48 -13.51 5.05
CA LEU A 29 8.52 -12.51 3.98
C LEU A 29 9.70 -12.68 3.00
N PHE A 30 10.90 -12.97 3.48
CA PHE A 30 12.07 -13.13 2.60
C PHE A 30 12.08 -14.43 1.80
N GLU A 31 11.42 -15.48 2.28
CA GLU A 31 11.23 -16.73 1.53
C GLU A 31 10.26 -16.49 0.37
N ILE A 32 9.12 -15.83 0.65
CA ILE A 32 8.15 -15.40 -0.35
C ILE A 32 8.81 -14.52 -1.43
N LEU A 33 9.65 -13.56 -1.02
CA LEU A 33 10.29 -12.62 -1.94
C LEU A 33 11.36 -13.25 -2.85
N ARG A 34 11.98 -14.35 -2.42
CA ARG A 34 12.99 -15.11 -3.17
C ARG A 34 12.36 -16.04 -4.20
N ASP A 35 11.03 -16.06 -4.29
CA ASP A 35 10.29 -16.92 -5.22
C ASP A 35 10.57 -18.40 -4.93
N ASP A 36 10.71 -18.75 -3.65
CA ASP A 36 10.80 -20.14 -3.24
C ASP A 36 9.46 -20.79 -3.56
N LYS A 37 9.44 -21.58 -4.64
CA LYS A 37 8.22 -22.15 -5.21
C LYS A 37 7.44 -22.94 -4.17
N GLU A 38 8.12 -23.53 -3.19
CA GLU A 38 7.51 -24.29 -2.11
C GLU A 38 6.50 -23.46 -1.28
N TYR A 39 6.74 -22.16 -1.12
CA TYR A 39 5.83 -21.23 -0.42
C TYR A 39 4.63 -20.78 -1.27
N LEU A 40 4.77 -20.85 -2.60
CA LEU A 40 3.73 -20.49 -3.57
C LEU A 40 2.91 -21.71 -4.03
N ILE A 41 3.29 -22.93 -3.62
CA ILE A 41 2.69 -24.21 -4.03
C ILE A 41 1.44 -24.59 -3.20
N THR A 42 0.94 -23.71 -2.34
CA THR A 42 -0.41 -23.87 -1.78
C THR A 42 -1.37 -22.93 -2.50
N ASP A 43 -2.64 -23.31 -2.68
CA ASP A 43 -3.72 -22.49 -3.30
C ASP A 43 -4.03 -21.15 -2.57
N ARG A 44 -3.08 -20.64 -1.77
CA ARG A 44 -3.14 -19.46 -0.91
C ARG A 44 -2.16 -18.39 -1.39
N ILE A 45 -2.38 -17.88 -2.60
CA ILE A 45 -1.52 -16.88 -3.27
C ILE A 45 -1.88 -15.45 -2.83
N ILE A 46 -3.05 -15.24 -2.25
CA ILE A 46 -3.59 -13.89 -1.98
C ILE A 46 -2.96 -13.28 -0.72
N THR A 47 -2.91 -14.03 0.39
CA THR A 47 -2.32 -13.57 1.65
C THR A 47 -0.86 -13.17 1.46
N PRO A 48 0.03 -14.03 0.86
CA PRO A 48 1.40 -13.66 0.57
C PRO A 48 1.53 -12.42 -0.31
N SER A 49 0.64 -12.25 -1.30
CA SER A 49 0.64 -11.07 -2.16
C SER A 49 0.31 -9.79 -1.39
N PHE A 50 -0.74 -9.81 -0.55
CA PHE A 50 -1.20 -8.64 0.20
C PHE A 50 -0.14 -8.14 1.19
N VAL A 51 0.42 -9.05 1.99
CA VAL A 51 1.44 -8.70 2.99
C VAL A 51 2.74 -8.25 2.32
N THR A 52 3.12 -8.86 1.21
CA THR A 52 4.34 -8.48 0.47
C THR A 52 4.20 -7.10 -0.17
N ILE A 53 3.05 -6.81 -0.80
CA ILE A 53 2.77 -5.49 -1.37
C ILE A 53 2.80 -4.43 -0.25
N CYS A 54 2.10 -4.68 0.86
CA CYS A 54 2.05 -3.75 1.99
C CYS A 54 3.45 -3.50 2.58
N ALA A 55 4.25 -4.55 2.83
CA ALA A 55 5.61 -4.41 3.35
C ALA A 55 6.51 -3.58 2.43
N VAL A 56 6.46 -3.82 1.12
CA VAL A 56 7.23 -3.02 0.14
C VAL A 56 6.76 -1.57 0.12
N GLN A 57 5.44 -1.32 0.19
CA GLN A 57 4.92 0.05 0.22
C GLN A 57 5.34 0.80 1.48
N ILE A 58 5.28 0.16 2.66
CA ILE A 58 5.78 0.70 3.93
C ILE A 58 7.26 1.06 3.81
N ALA A 59 8.09 0.15 3.30
CA ALA A 59 9.52 0.40 3.14
C ALA A 59 9.83 1.53 2.15
N LEU A 60 9.05 1.67 1.07
CA LEU A 60 9.17 2.82 0.16
C LEU A 60 8.77 4.13 0.85
N ILE A 61 7.69 4.14 1.63
CA ILE A 61 7.22 5.30 2.40
C ILE A 61 8.28 5.72 3.44
N ASP A 62 8.92 4.75 4.09
CA ASP A 62 10.00 5.01 5.06
C ASP A 62 11.20 5.68 4.40
N VAL A 63 11.59 5.24 3.20
CA VAL A 63 12.66 5.88 2.44
C VAL A 63 12.28 7.31 2.05
N MET A 64 11.06 7.54 1.53
CA MET A 64 10.60 8.91 1.21
C MET A 64 10.63 9.81 2.45
N SER A 65 10.13 9.30 3.58
CA SER A 65 10.09 10.02 4.85
C SER A 65 11.49 10.34 5.38
N HIS A 66 12.43 9.40 5.24
CA HIS A 66 13.84 9.63 5.59
C HIS A 66 14.51 10.70 4.74
N LEU A 67 14.08 10.84 3.47
CA LEU A 67 14.48 11.92 2.57
C LEU A 67 13.73 13.24 2.84
N ASN A 68 12.92 13.32 3.90
CA ASN A 68 12.02 14.44 4.22
C ASN A 68 10.97 14.76 3.15
N ILE A 69 10.67 13.81 2.25
CA ILE A 69 9.58 13.93 1.28
C ILE A 69 8.27 13.57 2.00
N LYS A 70 7.45 14.57 2.28
CA LYS A 70 6.16 14.41 2.95
C LYS A 70 5.02 14.67 1.96
N PRO A 71 3.96 13.84 1.93
CA PRO A 71 2.85 14.04 1.02
C PRO A 71 1.92 15.17 1.47
N ASP A 72 1.59 16.07 0.53
CA ASP A 72 0.50 17.04 0.68
C ASP A 72 -0.88 16.37 0.49
N GLY A 73 -0.92 15.30 -0.31
CA GLY A 73 -2.11 14.49 -0.56
C GLY A 73 -1.77 13.02 -0.74
N ILE A 74 -2.69 12.15 -0.31
CA ILE A 74 -2.55 10.68 -0.33
C ILE A 74 -3.79 10.09 -0.98
N VAL A 75 -3.60 9.23 -1.97
CA VAL A 75 -4.66 8.43 -2.60
C VAL A 75 -4.20 6.99 -2.71
N GLY A 76 -4.96 6.06 -2.13
CA GLY A 76 -4.71 4.62 -2.30
C GLY A 76 -5.59 4.02 -3.39
N HIS A 77 -5.20 2.87 -3.93
CA HIS A 77 -6.04 2.10 -4.85
C HIS A 77 -6.28 0.71 -4.25
N SER A 78 -7.54 0.38 -3.94
CA SER A 78 -7.91 -0.91 -3.33
C SER A 78 -7.08 -1.20 -2.08
N THR A 79 -6.36 -2.32 -2.03
CA THR A 79 -5.45 -2.71 -0.93
C THR A 79 -4.36 -1.67 -0.63
N GLY A 80 -4.03 -0.80 -1.60
CA GLY A 80 -3.10 0.31 -1.38
C GLY A 80 -3.57 1.34 -0.34
N GLU A 81 -4.87 1.37 0.01
CA GLU A 81 -5.37 2.22 1.09
C GLU A 81 -4.83 1.83 2.48
N ILE A 82 -4.34 0.60 2.66
CA ILE A 82 -3.63 0.19 3.88
C ILE A 82 -2.30 0.96 4.00
N ALA A 83 -1.55 1.05 2.90
CA ALA A 83 -0.33 1.85 2.86
C ALA A 83 -0.62 3.36 2.92
N SER A 84 -1.76 3.82 2.39
CA SER A 84 -2.22 5.20 2.57
C SER A 84 -2.46 5.54 4.04
N ALA A 85 -3.11 4.64 4.79
CA ALA A 85 -3.32 4.83 6.22
C ALA A 85 -2.00 4.87 7.01
N TYR A 86 -1.00 4.08 6.61
CA TYR A 86 0.35 4.17 7.14
C TYR A 86 1.00 5.52 6.83
N ALA A 87 0.99 5.96 5.56
CA ALA A 87 1.55 7.24 5.13
C ALA A 87 0.86 8.45 5.78
N ASP A 88 -0.42 8.34 6.10
CA ASP A 88 -1.18 9.39 6.78
C ASP A 88 -0.91 9.43 8.29
N GLY A 89 -0.28 8.39 8.85
CA GLY A 89 -0.02 8.23 10.29
C GLY A 89 -1.16 7.59 11.08
N CYS A 90 -2.21 7.11 10.39
CA CYS A 90 -3.35 6.46 11.01
C CYS A 90 -3.04 5.04 11.49
N LEU A 91 -2.20 4.32 10.76
CA LEU A 91 -1.74 2.99 11.15
C LEU A 91 -0.24 3.00 11.41
N THR A 92 0.20 2.23 12.40
CA THR A 92 1.59 1.80 12.53
C THR A 92 1.90 0.72 11.49
N ALA A 93 3.19 0.47 11.23
CA ALA A 93 3.60 -0.62 10.33
C ALA A 93 3.03 -1.99 10.77
N LYS A 94 2.97 -2.23 12.08
CA LYS A 94 2.39 -3.45 12.65
C LYS A 94 0.92 -3.60 12.31
N GLU A 95 0.12 -2.56 12.54
CA GLU A 95 -1.32 -2.58 12.26
C GLU A 95 -1.60 -2.70 10.77
N ALA A 96 -0.83 -2.00 9.93
CA ALA A 96 -0.94 -2.09 8.48
C ALA A 96 -0.68 -3.53 7.96
N LEU A 97 0.38 -4.18 8.44
CA LEU A 97 0.73 -5.55 8.04
C LEU A 97 -0.28 -6.58 8.55
N ILE A 98 -0.77 -6.42 9.78
CA ILE A 98 -1.84 -7.28 10.34
C ILE A 98 -3.14 -7.10 9.54
N CYS A 99 -3.50 -5.87 9.19
CA CYS A 99 -4.64 -5.58 8.32
C CYS A 99 -4.49 -6.27 6.96
N ALA A 100 -3.33 -6.13 6.30
CA ALA A 100 -3.05 -6.79 5.02
C ALA A 100 -3.12 -8.32 5.11
N PHE A 101 -2.60 -8.90 6.20
CA PHE A 101 -2.65 -10.34 6.45
C PHE A 101 -4.09 -10.85 6.60
N HIS A 102 -4.90 -10.23 7.47
CA HIS A 102 -6.28 -10.65 7.67
C HIS A 102 -7.15 -10.41 6.44
N LYS A 103 -6.91 -9.33 5.70
CA LYS A 103 -7.59 -9.06 4.45
C LYS A 103 -7.29 -10.14 3.41
N GLY A 104 -6.03 -10.54 3.27
CA GLY A 104 -5.65 -11.67 2.42
C GLY A 104 -6.32 -12.98 2.85
N GLN A 105 -6.30 -13.29 4.15
CA GLN A 105 -6.93 -14.50 4.69
C GLN A 105 -8.43 -14.55 4.46
N ALA A 106 -9.12 -13.42 4.61
CA ALA A 106 -10.56 -13.31 4.36
C ALA A 106 -10.90 -13.60 2.89
N MET A 107 -10.06 -13.11 1.96
CA MET A 107 -10.24 -13.37 0.52
C MET A 107 -9.95 -14.82 0.13
N GLU A 108 -8.95 -15.47 0.73
CA GLU A 108 -8.65 -16.89 0.45
C GLU A 108 -9.71 -17.86 0.97
N LYS A 109 -10.32 -17.52 2.11
CA LYS A 109 -11.29 -18.38 2.80
C LYS A 109 -12.72 -18.19 2.30
N ALA A 110 -12.92 -17.55 1.15
CA ALA A 110 -14.24 -17.21 0.64
C ALA A 110 -15.03 -18.43 0.12
N ASN A 111 -15.51 -19.24 1.08
CA ASN A 111 -16.75 -20.03 1.13
C ASN A 111 -17.33 -19.76 2.53
N LEU A 112 -17.75 -18.52 2.80
CA LEU A 112 -17.79 -17.94 4.15
C LEU A 112 -18.89 -18.51 5.07
N PRO A 113 -18.57 -18.73 6.37
CA PRO A 113 -19.24 -17.93 7.40
C PRO A 113 -18.31 -17.31 8.46
N GLU A 114 -18.88 -16.33 9.18
CA GLU A 114 -18.40 -15.39 10.21
C GLU A 114 -17.00 -14.74 10.05
N GLY A 115 -17.04 -13.44 9.74
CA GLY A 115 -15.88 -12.56 9.69
C GLY A 115 -15.23 -12.38 11.06
N ARG A 116 -13.90 -12.35 11.08
CA ARG A 116 -13.11 -12.01 12.27
C ARG A 116 -12.60 -10.58 12.15
N THR A 117 -12.87 -9.77 13.17
CA THR A 117 -12.31 -8.43 13.32
C THR A 117 -10.95 -8.53 14.01
N ALA A 118 -9.95 -7.83 13.48
CA ALA A 118 -8.75 -7.51 14.23
C ALA A 118 -9.03 -6.25 15.04
N ALA A 119 -8.89 -6.31 16.36
CA ALA A 119 -9.00 -5.13 17.20
C ALA A 119 -7.81 -4.21 16.91
N VAL A 120 -8.08 -3.07 16.29
CA VAL A 120 -7.12 -1.97 16.09
C VAL A 120 -7.75 -0.76 16.74
N ASP A 121 -6.98 0.01 17.52
CA ASP A 121 -7.45 1.29 18.05
C ASP A 121 -7.48 2.30 16.89
N PRO A 122 -8.66 2.66 16.36
CA PRO A 122 -8.75 3.32 15.08
C PRO A 122 -8.36 4.79 15.21
N LYS A 123 -7.33 5.21 14.48
CA LYS A 123 -6.91 6.63 14.49
C LYS A 123 -7.69 7.45 13.47
N PRO A 124 -7.98 8.73 13.74
CA PRO A 124 -8.64 9.62 12.81
C PRO A 124 -7.84 9.83 11.52
N ARG A 125 -8.54 9.79 10.39
CA ARG A 125 -8.00 10.11 9.07
C ARG A 125 -7.77 11.60 8.90
N SER A 126 -6.64 11.99 8.34
CA SER A 126 -6.40 13.38 7.99
C SER A 126 -7.10 13.77 6.69
N LYS A 127 -7.30 15.08 6.47
CA LYS A 127 -7.86 15.61 5.22
C LYS A 127 -6.98 15.36 4.00
N ARG A 128 -5.70 15.02 4.19
CA ARG A 128 -4.75 14.72 3.10
C ARG A 128 -5.04 13.37 2.46
N TRP A 129 -5.63 12.43 3.20
CA TRP A 129 -5.99 11.13 2.67
C TRP A 129 -7.38 11.14 2.04
N ILE A 130 -7.40 11.15 0.72
CA ILE A 130 -8.60 11.05 -0.11
C ILE A 130 -8.99 9.57 -0.20
N SER A 131 -10.15 9.22 0.36
CA SER A 131 -10.69 7.86 0.32
C SER A 131 -11.03 7.44 -1.10
N THR A 132 -10.76 6.18 -1.43
CA THR A 132 -11.28 5.53 -2.66
C THR A 132 -12.31 4.44 -2.38
N SER A 133 -12.66 4.22 -1.11
CA SER A 133 -13.66 3.23 -0.68
C SER A 133 -15.03 3.84 -0.41
N TYR A 134 -15.06 5.14 -0.13
CA TYR A 134 -16.25 5.97 0.04
C TYR A 134 -16.27 7.07 -1.01
N VAL A 135 -17.46 7.33 -1.56
CA VAL A 135 -17.71 8.52 -2.38
C VAL A 135 -17.71 9.78 -1.52
N GLU A 136 -17.48 10.95 -2.15
CA GLU A 136 -17.21 12.20 -1.44
C GLU A 136 -18.33 12.66 -0.50
N ASN A 137 -19.60 12.46 -0.89
CA ASN A 137 -20.74 12.77 -0.04
C ASN A 137 -20.85 11.87 1.21
N GLU A 138 -20.12 10.75 1.23
CA GLU A 138 -20.06 9.82 2.35
C GLU A 138 -18.85 10.02 3.26
N TRP A 139 -17.95 10.95 2.95
CA TRP A 139 -16.73 11.14 3.76
C TRP A 139 -16.98 11.59 5.20
N ASN A 140 -18.17 12.11 5.48
CA ASN A 140 -18.59 12.51 6.83
C ASN A 140 -19.16 11.35 7.66
N ARG A 141 -19.35 10.16 7.08
CA ARG A 141 -19.83 8.98 7.80
C ARG A 141 -18.81 8.59 8.89
N PRO A 142 -19.25 8.18 10.10
CA PRO A 142 -18.35 7.84 11.20
C PRO A 142 -17.25 6.83 10.81
N GLU A 143 -17.63 5.78 10.08
CA GLU A 143 -16.74 4.71 9.63
C GLU A 143 -15.70 5.20 8.61
N CYS A 144 -15.97 6.33 7.95
CA CYS A 144 -15.06 6.98 7.04
C CYS A 144 -14.13 7.99 7.75
N LYS A 145 -14.38 8.35 9.01
CA LYS A 145 -13.52 9.32 9.72
C LYS A 145 -12.27 8.70 10.32
N GLU A 146 -12.22 7.38 10.45
CA GLU A 146 -11.14 6.67 11.12
C GLU A 146 -10.61 5.52 10.26
N ALA A 147 -9.34 5.16 10.44
CA ALA A 147 -8.74 4.00 9.79
C ALA A 147 -9.07 2.70 10.56
N GLY A 148 -10.36 2.46 10.79
CA GLY A 148 -10.87 1.33 11.56
C GLY A 148 -11.21 0.09 10.73
N SER A 149 -11.65 -0.96 11.42
CA SER A 149 -12.08 -2.22 10.81
C SER A 149 -13.16 -2.03 9.75
N GLU A 150 -14.15 -1.19 10.04
CA GLU A 150 -15.30 -0.89 9.21
C GLU A 150 -14.86 -0.25 7.90
N TYR A 151 -13.88 0.66 7.95
CA TYR A 151 -13.28 1.26 6.77
C TYR A 151 -12.65 0.19 5.86
N PHE A 152 -11.83 -0.69 6.42
CA PHE A 152 -11.09 -1.68 5.65
C PHE A 152 -11.96 -2.86 5.17
N VAL A 153 -13.04 -3.18 5.89
CA VAL A 153 -14.10 -4.08 5.40
C VAL A 153 -14.82 -3.43 4.22
N ASN A 154 -15.22 -2.16 4.33
CA ASN A 154 -15.83 -1.42 3.21
C ASN A 154 -14.88 -1.36 2.00
N ASN A 155 -13.60 -1.08 2.20
CA ASN A 155 -12.56 -1.11 1.16
C ASN A 155 -12.43 -2.47 0.46
N MET A 156 -12.85 -3.56 1.11
CA MET A 156 -12.81 -4.91 0.53
C MET A 156 -14.05 -5.21 -0.33
N ILE A 157 -15.23 -4.70 0.05
CA ILE A 157 -16.51 -5.05 -0.58
C ILE A 157 -17.06 -3.99 -1.54
N SER A 158 -16.59 -2.74 -1.42
CA SER A 158 -17.05 -1.61 -2.21
C SER A 158 -16.24 -1.39 -3.48
N SER A 159 -16.83 -0.67 -4.43
CA SER A 159 -16.13 -0.24 -5.64
C SER A 159 -14.97 0.69 -5.32
N VAL A 160 -13.89 0.62 -6.11
CA VAL A 160 -12.74 1.52 -5.97
C VAL A 160 -12.99 2.80 -6.77
N TYR A 161 -13.34 3.90 -6.09
CA TYR A 161 -13.63 5.21 -6.69
C TYR A 161 -12.37 5.99 -7.07
N PHE A 162 -11.36 5.32 -7.62
CA PHE A 162 -10.03 5.91 -7.88
C PHE A 162 -10.07 7.07 -8.86
N ASN A 163 -10.84 6.97 -9.95
CA ASN A 163 -10.96 8.04 -10.94
C ASN A 163 -11.55 9.33 -10.31
N ASN A 164 -12.55 9.18 -9.44
CA ASN A 164 -13.15 10.30 -8.72
C ASN A 164 -12.17 10.95 -7.73
N ALA A 165 -11.33 10.15 -7.06
CA ALA A 165 -10.32 10.65 -6.15
C ALA A 165 -9.21 11.42 -6.88
N ILE A 166 -8.64 10.86 -7.94
CA ILE A 166 -7.50 11.50 -8.64
C ILE A 166 -7.89 12.78 -9.39
N LYS A 167 -9.18 13.02 -9.66
CA LYS A 167 -9.67 14.31 -10.19
C LYS A 167 -9.45 15.49 -9.23
N LYS A 168 -9.25 15.22 -7.93
CA LYS A 168 -8.96 16.24 -6.93
C LYS A 168 -7.48 16.61 -6.84
N ILE A 169 -6.60 15.88 -7.52
CA ILE A 169 -5.16 16.16 -7.53
C ILE A 169 -4.90 17.41 -8.39
N PRO A 170 -4.10 18.39 -7.91
CA PRO A 170 -3.71 19.56 -8.69
C PRO A 170 -3.06 19.18 -10.02
N ARG A 171 -3.28 20.00 -11.06
CA ARG A 171 -2.81 19.72 -12.42
C ARG A 171 -1.29 19.79 -12.57
N ASP A 172 -0.63 20.54 -11.69
CA ASP A 172 0.82 20.76 -11.61
C ASP A 172 1.49 19.90 -10.53
N ALA A 173 0.78 18.91 -9.98
CA ALA A 173 1.29 18.08 -8.89
C ALA A 173 2.46 17.19 -9.32
N VAL A 174 3.37 16.92 -8.36
CA VAL A 174 4.32 15.81 -8.44
C VAL A 174 3.68 14.57 -7.81
N ILE A 175 3.48 13.54 -8.62
CA ILE A 175 2.78 12.31 -8.24
C ILE A 175 3.80 11.18 -8.17
N ILE A 176 3.99 10.66 -6.96
CA ILE A 176 4.86 9.52 -6.68
C ILE A 176 3.98 8.29 -6.41
N GLU A 177 4.08 7.26 -7.24
CA GLU A 177 3.37 6.01 -7.00
C GLU A 177 4.22 5.05 -6.17
N ILE A 178 3.67 4.74 -5.00
CA ILE A 178 4.24 3.83 -4.02
C ILE A 178 3.73 2.42 -4.32
N GLY A 179 4.59 1.57 -4.87
CA GLY A 179 4.26 0.18 -5.11
C GLY A 179 5.42 -0.60 -5.73
N PRO A 180 5.36 -1.95 -5.69
CA PRO A 180 6.39 -2.82 -6.27
C PRO A 180 6.45 -2.76 -7.80
N HIS A 181 5.47 -2.13 -8.44
CA HIS A 181 5.42 -1.86 -9.87
C HIS A 181 4.53 -0.65 -10.16
N PHE A 182 5.04 0.29 -10.96
CA PHE A 182 4.31 1.45 -11.45
C PHE A 182 3.24 1.08 -12.49
N LEU A 183 2.00 0.88 -12.07
CA LEU A 183 0.87 0.39 -12.88
C LEU A 183 -0.18 1.48 -13.19
N LEU A 184 -0.31 2.51 -12.36
CA LEU A 184 -1.42 3.47 -12.46
C LEU A 184 -1.09 4.67 -13.37
N LEU A 185 0.12 4.73 -13.91
CA LEU A 185 0.59 5.81 -14.79
C LEU A 185 -0.41 6.19 -15.89
N SER A 186 -0.95 5.19 -16.60
CA SER A 186 -1.84 5.43 -17.75
C SER A 186 -3.16 6.08 -17.35
N ILE A 187 -3.76 5.66 -16.21
CA ILE A 187 -5.00 6.27 -15.72
C ILE A 187 -4.73 7.66 -15.12
N LEU A 188 -3.63 7.83 -14.41
CA LEU A 188 -3.21 9.11 -13.85
C LEU A 188 -3.01 10.17 -14.94
N LYS A 189 -2.22 9.85 -15.98
CA LYS A 189 -1.99 10.74 -17.13
C LYS A 189 -3.27 11.11 -17.86
N ARG A 190 -4.16 10.13 -18.08
CA ARG A 190 -5.43 10.36 -18.78
C ARG A 190 -6.38 11.28 -18.01
N THR A 191 -6.39 11.21 -16.67
CA THR A 191 -7.31 12.01 -15.86
C THR A 191 -6.72 13.36 -15.45
N ILE A 192 -5.44 13.41 -15.06
CA ILE A 192 -4.78 14.60 -14.49
C ILE A 192 -4.09 15.44 -15.57
N GLY A 193 -3.65 14.86 -16.68
CA GLY A 193 -3.08 15.61 -17.81
C GLY A 193 -1.55 15.71 -17.80
N SER A 194 -1.00 16.47 -18.75
CA SER A 194 0.45 16.51 -19.03
C SER A 194 1.26 17.39 -18.08
N ASP A 195 0.61 18.33 -17.39
CA ASP A 195 1.29 19.36 -16.60
C ASP A 195 1.84 18.80 -15.27
N ALA A 196 1.31 17.65 -14.84
CA ALA A 196 1.77 16.93 -13.66
C ALA A 196 3.02 16.09 -13.94
N SER A 197 3.86 15.92 -12.93
CA SER A 197 5.00 15.02 -12.98
C SER A 197 4.63 13.65 -12.42
N TYR A 198 5.01 12.57 -13.12
CA TYR A 198 4.69 11.20 -12.72
C TYR A 198 5.95 10.39 -12.47
N ILE A 199 6.11 9.91 -11.24
CA ILE A 199 7.30 9.22 -10.76
C ILE A 199 6.88 7.86 -10.19
N GLY A 200 7.40 6.78 -10.78
CA GLY A 200 7.27 5.43 -10.24
C GLY A 200 8.54 5.04 -9.51
N LEU A 201 8.43 4.41 -8.34
CA LEU A 201 9.61 4.03 -7.55
C LEU A 201 10.17 2.65 -7.89
N MET A 202 9.34 1.76 -8.43
CA MET A 202 9.76 0.42 -8.84
C MET A 202 9.07 -0.03 -10.12
N LYS A 203 9.71 -0.95 -10.84
CA LYS A 203 9.19 -1.52 -12.08
C LYS A 203 9.39 -3.04 -12.09
N LYS A 204 8.30 -3.77 -12.35
CA LYS A 204 8.34 -5.23 -12.51
C LYS A 204 9.26 -5.59 -13.68
N ASN A 205 10.03 -6.67 -13.50
CA ASN A 205 11.02 -7.16 -14.47
C ASN A 205 12.17 -6.19 -14.78
N GLU A 206 12.30 -5.08 -14.03
CA GLU A 206 13.44 -4.19 -14.16
C GLU A 206 14.70 -4.86 -13.62
N LYS A 207 15.74 -4.91 -14.47
CA LYS A 207 16.97 -5.64 -14.15
C LYS A 207 17.64 -5.05 -12.93
N ASP A 208 17.64 -3.72 -12.81
CA ASP A 208 18.19 -3.03 -11.65
C ASP A 208 17.20 -2.02 -11.06
N ASN A 209 16.33 -2.53 -10.19
CA ASN A 209 15.39 -1.69 -9.46
C ASN A 209 16.08 -0.68 -8.52
N LEU A 210 17.33 -0.91 -8.08
CA LEU A 210 18.06 0.10 -7.30
C LEU A 210 18.42 1.28 -8.20
N GLN A 211 18.99 1.02 -9.38
CA GLN A 211 19.29 2.10 -10.34
C GLN A 211 18.01 2.83 -10.78
N PHE A 212 16.93 2.08 -11.05
CA PHE A 212 15.64 2.67 -11.42
C PHE A 212 15.12 3.59 -10.30
N PHE A 213 15.16 3.13 -9.06
CA PHE A 213 14.76 3.92 -7.89
C PHE A 213 15.60 5.20 -7.75
N MET A 214 16.92 5.11 -7.86
CA MET A 214 17.82 6.28 -7.79
C MET A 214 17.57 7.27 -8.92
N ASN A 215 17.30 6.78 -10.15
CA ASN A 215 16.92 7.64 -11.27
C ASN A 215 15.58 8.34 -11.00
N SER A 216 14.61 7.64 -10.39
CA SER A 216 13.33 8.23 -10.01
C SER A 216 13.46 9.30 -8.94
N LEU A 217 14.40 9.16 -8.00
CA LEU A 217 14.70 10.19 -7.00
C LEU A 217 15.35 11.45 -7.59
N GLY A 218 16.09 11.31 -8.70
CA GLY A 218 16.74 12.42 -9.38
C GLY A 218 15.83 13.21 -10.33
N ARG A 219 14.60 12.77 -10.55
CA ARG A 219 13.59 13.44 -11.40
C ARG A 219 12.76 14.40 -10.57
#